data_AF-A0A7S0QUU1-F1
#
_entry.id   AF-A0A7S0QUU1-F1
#
_cell.length_a   1.000
_cell.length_b   1.000
_cell.length_c   1.000
_cell.angle_alpha   90.00
_cell.angle_beta   90.00
_cell.angle_gamma   90.00
#
_symmetry.space_group_name_H-M   'P 1'
#
loop_
_entity.id
_entity.type
_entity.pdbx_description
1 polymer ?
#
loop_
_entity_poly.entity_id
_entity_poly.type
_entity_poly.pdbx_seq_one_letter_code
_entity_poly.pdbx_strand_id
1 'polypeptide(L)'
;RARFEAAVRHAAAEKRLGEALAEVTAERDDLRTELDRFYALPNPCGVGMGIEKCNALSPEGGHLQIFKVSGLFPGQSAELSGAIRVGHEVLEIDGIATHTMSLDEARAKVAGKRGSLVTFKLSQPEEEGAAGRAILVTLKRGSWGPEHCVVSTEDRDL
;
A
#
# COMPACT_ATOMS: atom_id res chain seq x y z
N ARG A 1 -31.90 -52.49 -12.14
CA ARG A 1 -30.50 -52.24 -11.71
C ARG A 1 -29.90 -51.00 -12.39
N ALA A 2 -29.82 -50.96 -13.73
CA ALA A 2 -29.26 -49.81 -14.47
C ALA A 2 -29.93 -48.44 -14.20
N ARG A 3 -31.26 -48.36 -14.09
CA ARG A 3 -31.96 -47.10 -13.76
C ARG A 3 -31.67 -46.57 -12.35
N PHE A 4 -31.45 -47.48 -11.40
CA PHE A 4 -31.10 -47.12 -10.02
C PHE A 4 -29.67 -46.59 -9.93
N GLU A 5 -28.74 -47.25 -10.62
CA GLU A 5 -27.35 -46.78 -10.73
C GLU A 5 -27.25 -45.41 -11.44
N ALA A 6 -28.07 -45.18 -12.49
CA ALA A 6 -28.17 -43.89 -13.15
C ALA A 6 -28.71 -42.80 -12.22
N ALA A 7 -29.76 -43.09 -11.43
CA ALA A 7 -30.32 -42.15 -10.46
C ALA A 7 -29.32 -41.79 -9.35
N VAL A 8 -28.55 -42.77 -8.84
CA VAL A 8 -27.49 -42.53 -7.84
C VAL A 8 -26.37 -41.65 -8.42
N ARG A 9 -25.95 -41.90 -9.67
CA ARG A 9 -24.96 -41.05 -10.36
C ARG A 9 -25.48 -39.64 -10.60
N HIS A 10 -26.75 -39.50 -10.96
CA HIS A 10 -27.39 -38.19 -11.13
C HIS A 10 -27.42 -37.41 -9.82
N ALA A 11 -27.89 -38.03 -8.74
CA ALA A 11 -27.92 -37.40 -7.42
C ALA A 11 -26.51 -37.01 -6.94
N ALA A 12 -25.50 -37.85 -7.21
CA ALA A 12 -24.11 -37.52 -6.89
C ALA A 12 -23.57 -36.36 -7.75
N ALA A 13 -23.97 -36.26 -9.03
CA ALA A 13 -23.61 -35.15 -9.90
C ALA A 13 -24.28 -33.84 -9.48
N GLU A 14 -25.57 -33.87 -9.13
CA GLU A 14 -26.30 -32.71 -8.60
C GLU A 14 -25.69 -32.22 -7.29
N LYS A 15 -25.30 -33.14 -6.40
CA LYS A 15 -24.61 -32.78 -5.16
C LYS A 15 -23.29 -32.06 -5.44
N ARG A 16 -22.45 -32.62 -6.34
CA ARG A 16 -21.17 -32.01 -6.74
C ARG A 16 -21.37 -30.64 -7.37
N LEU A 17 -22.40 -30.49 -8.21
CA LEU A 17 -22.75 -29.20 -8.83
C LEU A 17 -23.21 -28.19 -7.77
N GLY A 18 -24.00 -28.62 -6.79
CA GLY A 18 -24.43 -27.78 -5.68
C GLY A 18 -23.27 -27.32 -4.80
N GLU A 19 -22.33 -28.22 -4.48
CA GLU A 19 -21.09 -27.90 -3.75
C GLU A 19 -20.23 -26.89 -4.53
N ALA A 20 -20.00 -27.12 -5.82
CA ALA A 20 -19.24 -26.19 -6.66
C ALA A 20 -19.94 -24.83 -6.81
N LEU A 21 -21.27 -24.80 -6.92
CA LEU A 21 -22.02 -23.54 -6.98
C LEU A 21 -21.91 -22.75 -5.67
N ALA A 22 -21.94 -23.44 -4.53
CA ALA A 22 -21.76 -22.80 -3.23
C ALA A 22 -20.36 -22.21 -3.08
N GLU A 23 -19.32 -22.92 -3.52
CA GLU A 23 -17.93 -22.44 -3.54
C GLU A 23 -17.78 -21.17 -4.40
N VAL A 24 -18.26 -21.20 -5.64
CA VAL A 24 -18.21 -20.04 -6.56
C VAL A 24 -19.03 -18.87 -6.04
N THR A 25 -20.17 -19.14 -5.39
CA THR A 25 -21.02 -18.10 -4.79
C THR A 25 -20.30 -17.43 -3.61
N ALA A 26 -19.63 -18.21 -2.75
CA ALA A 26 -18.85 -17.68 -1.64
C ALA A 26 -17.69 -16.80 -2.15
N GLU A 27 -16.92 -17.29 -3.13
CA GLU A 27 -15.81 -16.51 -3.72
C GLU A 27 -16.30 -15.19 -4.34
N ARG A 28 -17.44 -15.22 -5.05
CA ARG A 28 -18.07 -14.00 -5.60
C ARG A 28 -18.45 -13.01 -4.50
N ASP A 29 -19.02 -13.49 -3.40
CA ASP A 29 -19.50 -12.62 -2.32
C ASP A 29 -18.33 -12.00 -1.55
N ASP A 30 -17.23 -12.72 -1.40
CA ASP A 30 -15.97 -12.22 -0.85
C ASP A 30 -15.39 -11.10 -1.75
N LEU A 31 -15.26 -11.36 -3.05
CA LEU A 31 -14.78 -10.37 -4.03
C LEU A 31 -15.68 -9.13 -4.10
N ARG A 32 -17.00 -9.31 -4.01
CA ARG A 32 -17.96 -8.19 -3.97
C ARG A 32 -17.76 -7.34 -2.74
N THR A 33 -17.54 -7.95 -1.58
CA THR A 33 -17.27 -7.25 -0.32
C THR A 33 -15.99 -6.42 -0.41
N GLU A 34 -14.93 -6.98 -1.00
CA GLU A 34 -13.67 -6.27 -1.24
C GLU A 34 -13.87 -5.07 -2.18
N LEU A 35 -14.64 -5.27 -3.25
CA LEU A 35 -14.96 -4.22 -4.22
C LEU A 35 -15.76 -3.09 -3.57
N ASP A 36 -16.79 -3.42 -2.79
CA ASP A 36 -17.62 -2.46 -2.08
C ASP A 36 -16.77 -1.62 -1.11
N ARG A 37 -15.80 -2.25 -0.41
CA ARG A 37 -14.83 -1.55 0.43
C ARG A 37 -13.96 -0.57 -0.36
N PHE A 38 -13.46 -0.98 -1.53
CA PHE A 38 -12.67 -0.12 -2.41
C PHE A 38 -13.48 1.08 -2.92
N TYR A 39 -14.72 0.86 -3.37
CA TYR A 39 -15.58 1.91 -3.91
C TYR A 39 -16.13 2.86 -2.85
N ALA A 40 -16.22 2.43 -1.59
CA ALA A 40 -16.61 3.26 -0.45
C ALA A 40 -15.53 4.28 -0.04
N LEU A 41 -14.27 4.12 -0.46
CA LEU A 41 -13.21 5.09 -0.16
C LEU A 41 -13.49 6.45 -0.81
N PRO A 42 -13.12 7.57 -0.14
CA PRO A 42 -13.16 8.89 -0.76
C PRO A 42 -12.24 8.94 -1.99
N ASN A 43 -12.52 9.86 -2.90
CA ASN A 43 -11.65 10.16 -4.03
C ASN A 43 -11.44 11.68 -4.07
N PRO A 44 -10.27 12.19 -3.67
CA PRO A 44 -9.00 11.48 -3.51
C PRO A 44 -8.88 10.61 -2.24
N CYS A 45 -8.03 9.58 -2.31
CA CYS A 45 -7.60 8.79 -1.16
C CYS A 45 -6.06 8.68 -1.10
N GLY A 46 -5.54 8.38 0.09
CA GLY A 46 -4.11 8.18 0.31
C GLY A 46 -3.67 6.72 0.24
N VAL A 47 -2.46 6.47 0.73
CA VAL A 47 -1.82 5.14 0.80
C VAL A 47 -1.79 4.56 2.22
N GLY A 48 -2.51 5.16 3.16
CA GLY A 48 -2.44 4.75 4.57
C GLY A 48 -1.12 5.15 5.25
N MET A 49 -0.53 6.27 4.85
CA MET A 49 0.66 6.86 5.45
C MET A 49 0.40 8.34 5.77
N GLY A 50 0.76 8.75 6.99
CA GLY A 50 0.79 10.14 7.42
C GLY A 50 2.18 10.74 7.23
N ILE A 51 2.23 12.00 6.80
CA ILE A 51 3.47 12.78 6.72
C ILE A 51 3.37 14.03 7.59
N GLU A 52 4.48 14.39 8.21
CA GLU A 52 4.65 15.61 8.96
C GLU A 52 5.90 16.36 8.53
N LYS A 53 5.88 17.66 8.79
CA LYS A 53 7.00 18.55 8.51
C LYS A 53 7.80 18.73 9.79
N CYS A 54 9.09 18.44 9.75
CA CYS A 54 10.03 18.69 10.83
C CYS A 54 11.06 19.74 10.40
N ASN A 55 11.50 20.56 11.36
CA ASN A 55 12.63 21.46 11.14
C ASN A 55 13.87 20.79 11.73
N ALA A 56 14.81 20.42 10.88
CA ALA A 56 16.13 19.94 11.30
C ALA A 56 17.15 21.08 11.29
N LEU A 57 18.17 20.97 12.14
CA LEU A 57 19.32 21.87 12.07
C LEU A 57 20.25 21.37 10.98
N SER A 58 20.50 22.20 9.98
CA SER A 58 21.55 21.96 9.00
C SER A 58 22.93 22.01 9.69
N PRO A 59 23.88 21.15 9.29
CA PRO A 59 25.27 21.21 9.77
C PRO A 59 25.92 22.59 9.58
N GLU A 60 25.45 23.38 8.61
CA GLU A 60 25.97 24.70 8.28
C GLU A 60 25.26 25.86 9.03
N GLY A 61 24.38 25.56 9.99
CA GLY A 61 23.76 26.59 10.85
C GLY A 61 22.47 27.20 10.32
N GLY A 62 21.65 26.43 9.59
CA GLY A 62 20.32 26.83 9.12
C GLY A 62 19.20 25.86 9.53
N HIS A 63 17.94 26.23 9.29
CA HIS A 63 16.82 25.28 9.41
C HIS A 63 16.57 24.59 8.07
N LEU A 64 16.73 23.27 8.03
CA LEU A 64 16.33 22.45 6.89
C LEU A 64 14.91 21.93 7.12
N GLN A 65 14.05 22.12 6.13
CA GLN A 65 12.71 21.53 6.15
C GLN A 65 12.82 20.10 5.66
N ILE A 66 12.46 19.16 6.52
CA ILE A 66 12.41 17.73 6.20
C ILE A 66 11.00 17.20 6.43
N PHE A 67 10.63 16.18 5.68
CA PHE A 67 9.36 15.48 5.87
C PHE A 67 9.62 14.12 6.49
N LYS A 68 8.82 13.74 7.48
CA LYS A 68 8.91 12.41 8.10
C LYS A 68 7.58 11.69 8.05
N VAL A 69 7.65 10.36 8.03
CA VAL A 69 6.49 9.50 8.23
C VAL A 69 6.04 9.64 9.68
N SER A 70 4.86 10.20 9.90
CA SER A 70 4.30 10.44 11.24
C SER A 70 3.42 9.30 11.74
N GLY A 71 2.87 8.50 10.82
CA GLY A 71 1.97 7.41 11.17
C GLY A 71 1.68 6.48 10.01
N LEU A 72 1.30 5.25 10.34
CA LEU A 72 0.83 4.25 9.40
C LEU A 72 -0.57 3.82 9.81
N PHE A 73 -1.44 3.60 8.83
CA PHE A 73 -2.83 3.23 9.07
C PHE A 73 -2.97 1.70 9.05
N PRO A 74 -3.56 1.08 10.09
CA PRO A 74 -3.65 -0.37 10.20
C PRO A 74 -4.28 -1.06 9.00
N GLY A 75 -3.61 -2.11 8.51
CA GLY A 75 -4.07 -2.95 7.42
C GLY A 75 -3.99 -2.32 6.02
N GLN A 76 -3.43 -1.12 5.89
CA GLN A 76 -3.18 -0.49 4.58
C GLN A 76 -1.85 -0.92 3.98
N SER A 77 -1.71 -0.74 2.68
CA SER A 77 -0.49 -1.11 1.93
C SER A 77 0.81 -0.54 2.52
N ALA A 78 0.82 0.72 2.99
CA ALA A 78 2.01 1.31 3.61
C ALA A 78 2.46 0.54 4.87
N GLU A 79 1.52 0.17 5.76
CA GLU A 79 1.84 -0.58 6.98
C GLU A 79 2.20 -2.04 6.67
N LEU A 80 1.34 -2.74 5.92
CA LEU A 80 1.48 -4.17 5.67
C LEU A 80 2.72 -4.51 4.84
N SER A 81 3.26 -3.55 4.08
CA SER A 81 4.52 -3.74 3.36
C SER A 81 5.72 -3.96 4.28
N GLY A 82 5.69 -3.46 5.51
CA GLY A 82 6.80 -3.50 6.46
C GLY A 82 8.05 -2.68 6.06
N ALA A 83 8.09 -2.14 4.84
CA ALA A 83 9.21 -1.39 4.29
C ALA A 83 9.22 0.07 4.75
N ILE A 84 8.05 0.64 5.02
CA ILE A 84 7.89 2.00 5.54
C ILE A 84 7.72 1.91 7.05
N ARG A 85 8.43 2.76 7.80
CA ARG A 85 8.29 2.89 9.24
C ARG A 85 8.11 4.35 9.63
N VAL A 86 7.44 4.56 10.76
CA VAL A 86 7.36 5.89 11.40
C VAL A 86 8.77 6.39 11.67
N GLY A 87 9.03 7.66 11.38
CA GLY A 87 10.34 8.28 11.51
C GLY A 87 11.23 8.23 10.27
N HIS A 88 10.88 7.43 9.24
CA HIS A 88 11.54 7.51 7.93
C HIS A 88 11.42 8.92 7.37
N GLU A 89 12.51 9.45 6.82
CA GLU A 89 12.51 10.75 6.16
C GLU A 89 12.09 10.57 4.70
N VAL A 90 11.15 11.40 4.26
CA VAL A 90 10.63 11.42 2.90
C VAL A 90 11.48 12.40 2.09
N LEU A 91 12.34 11.87 1.23
CA LEU A 91 13.25 12.64 0.39
C LEU A 91 12.56 13.11 -0.89
N GLU A 92 11.75 12.26 -1.51
CA GLU A 92 11.04 12.55 -2.77
C GLU A 92 9.64 11.95 -2.79
N ILE A 93 8.70 12.63 -3.47
CA ILE A 93 7.36 12.13 -3.80
C ILE A 93 7.15 12.27 -5.32
N ASP A 94 6.92 11.14 -5.99
CA ASP A 94 6.82 11.05 -7.45
C ASP A 94 8.03 11.68 -8.18
N GLY A 95 9.24 11.48 -7.62
CA GLY A 95 10.50 12.02 -8.16
C GLY A 95 10.70 13.52 -7.94
N ILE A 96 9.83 14.17 -7.17
CA ILE A 96 9.97 15.59 -6.79
C ILE A 96 10.52 15.63 -5.37
N ALA A 97 11.63 16.35 -5.18
CA ALA A 97 12.26 16.48 -3.89
C ALA A 97 11.39 17.24 -2.89
N THR A 98 11.26 16.73 -1.67
CA THR A 98 10.32 17.27 -0.68
C THR A 98 10.74 18.63 -0.13
N HIS A 99 12.03 18.97 -0.15
CA HIS A 99 12.54 20.27 0.29
C HIS A 99 12.01 21.45 -0.53
N THR A 100 11.53 21.21 -1.76
CA THR A 100 10.92 22.24 -2.61
C THR A 100 9.41 22.34 -2.43
N MET A 101 8.82 21.54 -1.54
CA MET A 101 7.37 21.39 -1.39
C MET A 101 6.90 21.91 -0.03
N SER A 102 5.71 22.52 -0.03
CA SER A 102 4.96 22.80 1.20
C SER A 102 4.31 21.53 1.76
N LEU A 103 3.87 21.57 3.02
CA LEU A 103 3.18 20.43 3.65
C LEU A 103 1.86 20.11 2.94
N ASP A 104 1.15 21.11 2.46
CA ASP A 104 -0.12 20.92 1.76
C ASP A 104 0.09 20.31 0.37
N GLU A 105 1.14 20.72 -0.36
CA GLU A 105 1.51 20.10 -1.64
C GLU A 105 1.95 18.65 -1.45
N ALA A 106 2.77 18.38 -0.42
CA ALA A 106 3.18 17.03 -0.09
C ALA A 106 1.97 16.14 0.24
N ARG A 107 1.01 16.64 1.04
CA ARG A 107 -0.24 15.94 1.36
C ARG A 107 -1.11 15.72 0.13
N ALA A 108 -1.21 16.72 -0.75
CA ALA A 108 -1.94 16.64 -2.01
C ALA A 108 -1.29 15.69 -3.02
N LYS A 109 0.00 15.34 -2.85
CA LYS A 109 0.72 14.33 -3.62
C LYS A 109 0.63 12.94 -3.01
N VAL A 110 0.61 12.83 -1.68
CA VAL A 110 0.33 11.54 -0.99
C VAL A 110 -1.09 11.08 -1.31
N ALA A 111 -2.07 11.97 -1.18
CA ALA A 111 -3.45 11.73 -1.60
C ALA A 111 -3.61 11.91 -3.12
N GLY A 112 -4.53 11.21 -3.75
CA GLY A 112 -4.74 11.31 -5.18
C GLY A 112 -5.87 10.43 -5.68
N LYS A 113 -5.98 10.31 -7.01
CA LYS A 113 -7.04 9.51 -7.63
C LYS A 113 -7.00 8.08 -7.09
N ARG A 114 -8.13 7.56 -6.62
CA ARG A 114 -8.21 6.17 -6.16
C ARG A 114 -7.68 5.19 -7.21
N GLY A 115 -6.81 4.27 -6.79
CA GLY A 115 -6.15 3.28 -7.65
C GLY A 115 -4.93 3.78 -8.43
N SER A 116 -4.60 5.07 -8.35
CA SER A 116 -3.35 5.59 -8.93
C SER A 116 -2.14 5.25 -8.07
N LEU A 117 -0.95 5.24 -8.67
CA LEU A 117 0.31 4.97 -7.99
C LEU A 117 0.96 6.25 -7.48
N VAL A 118 1.71 6.14 -6.40
CA VAL A 118 2.60 7.16 -5.87
C VAL A 118 3.92 6.52 -5.48
N THR A 119 5.03 7.18 -5.75
CA THR A 119 6.36 6.68 -5.41
C THR A 119 7.00 7.58 -4.37
N PHE A 120 7.60 6.97 -3.35
CA PHE A 120 8.32 7.66 -2.28
C PHE A 120 9.76 7.23 -2.28
N LYS A 121 10.67 8.20 -2.20
CA LYS A 121 12.06 7.93 -1.81
C LYS A 121 12.19 8.21 -0.32
N LEU A 122 12.51 7.20 0.46
CA LEU A 122 12.60 7.27 1.91
C LEU A 122 14.03 6.96 2.35
N SER A 123 14.59 7.72 3.29
CA SER A 123 15.78 7.31 4.03
C SER A 123 15.39 6.69 5.37
N GLN A 124 16.10 5.63 5.73
CA GLN A 124 16.06 5.10 7.08
C GLN A 124 16.67 6.13 8.05
N PRO A 125 16.09 6.33 9.24
CA PRO A 125 16.76 7.08 10.29
C PRO A 125 18.08 6.37 10.62
N GLU A 126 19.15 7.12 10.86
CA GLU A 126 20.44 6.56 11.28
C GLU A 126 20.27 5.74 12.56
N GLU A 127 20.14 4.41 12.43
CA GLU A 127 20.40 3.48 13.53
C GLU A 127 21.92 3.33 13.66
N GLU A 128 22.42 3.46 14.89
CA GLU A 128 23.85 3.49 15.23
C GLU A 128 24.69 2.50 14.40
N GLY A 129 25.48 3.02 13.46
CA GLY A 129 26.53 2.26 12.75
C GLY A 129 26.24 1.85 11.31
N ALA A 130 25.07 2.15 10.74
CA ALA A 130 24.78 1.91 9.32
C ALA A 130 24.52 3.23 8.57
N ALA A 131 25.20 3.44 7.45
CA ALA A 131 24.90 4.56 6.55
C ALA A 131 23.44 4.44 6.08
N GLY A 132 22.65 5.51 6.27
CA GLY A 132 21.22 5.52 5.94
C GLY A 132 20.97 5.08 4.50
N ARG A 133 20.39 3.90 4.31
CA ARG A 133 20.04 3.38 3.00
C ARG A 133 18.74 4.02 2.54
N ALA A 134 18.76 4.62 1.35
CA ALA A 134 17.54 5.09 0.70
C ALA A 134 16.80 3.91 0.07
N ILE A 135 15.48 3.87 0.26
CA ILE A 135 14.58 2.91 -0.37
C ILE A 135 13.57 3.67 -1.23
N LEU A 136 13.22 3.10 -2.38
CA LEU A 136 12.20 3.61 -3.26
C LEU A 136 10.97 2.71 -3.16
N VAL A 137 9.84 3.28 -2.76
CA VAL A 137 8.61 2.54 -2.47
C VAL A 137 7.47 3.08 -3.32
N THR A 138 6.89 2.25 -4.18
CA THR A 138 5.71 2.58 -4.96
C THR A 138 4.47 1.95 -4.35
N LEU A 139 3.47 2.77 -4.05
CA LEU A 139 2.22 2.37 -3.40
C LEU A 139 1.01 2.69 -4.28
N LYS A 140 -0.02 1.83 -4.24
CA LYS A 140 -1.31 2.09 -4.86
C LYS A 140 -2.28 2.77 -3.89
N ARG A 141 -2.83 3.92 -4.29
CA ARG A 141 -3.76 4.71 -3.47
C ARG A 141 -5.09 3.97 -3.27
N GLY A 142 -5.53 3.88 -2.01
CA GLY A 142 -6.77 3.22 -1.62
C GLY A 142 -6.71 1.70 -1.79
N SER A 143 -5.58 1.07 -1.51
CA SER A 143 -5.41 -0.38 -1.64
C SER A 143 -4.83 -0.98 -0.36
N TRP A 144 -5.28 -2.20 -0.04
CA TRP A 144 -4.95 -2.95 1.17
C TRP A 144 -4.09 -4.15 0.83
N GLY A 145 -3.14 -4.50 1.69
CA GLY A 145 -2.26 -5.64 1.46
C GLY A 145 -0.86 -5.24 0.95
N PRO A 146 0.16 -6.08 1.23
CA PRO A 146 1.55 -5.83 0.84
C PRO A 146 1.78 -5.90 -0.68
N GLU A 147 0.94 -6.60 -1.44
CA GLU A 147 1.03 -6.74 -2.91
C GLU A 147 0.84 -5.41 -3.66
N HIS A 148 0.33 -4.39 -2.97
CA HIS A 148 0.17 -3.05 -3.50
C HIS A 148 1.32 -2.11 -3.11
N CYS A 149 2.38 -2.67 -2.55
CA CYS A 149 3.64 -2.01 -2.27
C CYS A 149 4.77 -2.68 -3.05
N VAL A 150 5.44 -1.92 -3.90
CA VAL A 150 6.65 -2.36 -4.61
C VAL A 150 7.83 -1.63 -4.01
N VAL A 151 8.75 -2.39 -3.42
CA VAL A 151 9.98 -1.86 -2.82
C VAL A 151 11.12 -2.13 -3.78
N SER A 152 11.86 -1.08 -4.10
CA SER A 152 13.10 -1.15 -4.85
C SER A 152 14.19 -0.49 -4.02
N THR A 153 15.30 -1.19 -3.86
CA THR A 153 16.50 -0.62 -3.28
C THR A 153 17.28 0.02 -4.40
N GLU A 154 17.56 1.31 -4.32
CA GLU A 154 18.58 1.92 -5.17
C GLU A 154 19.95 1.41 -4.71
N ASP A 155 20.32 0.17 -5.06
CA ASP A 155 21.73 -0.10 -5.34
C ASP A 155 21.98 0.48 -6.72
N ARG A 156 22.48 1.71 -6.74
CA ARG A 156 23.29 2.18 -7.86
C ARG A 156 24.57 1.36 -7.85
N ASP A 157 24.50 0.11 -8.28
CA ASP A 157 25.67 -0.64 -8.67
C ASP A 157 25.85 -0.49 -10.18
N LEU A 158 26.89 0.30 -10.49
CA LEU A 158 27.69 0.41 -11.72
C LEU A 158 27.22 1.41 -12.80
#